data_AF-A0A7S2X6Z7-F1
#
_entry.id   AF-A0A7S2X6Z7-F1
#
_cell.length_a   1.000
_cell.length_b   1.000
_cell.length_c   1.000
_cell.angle_alpha   90.00
_cell.angle_beta   90.00
_cell.angle_gamma   90.00
#
_symmetry.space_group_name_H-M   'P 1'
#
loop_
_entity.id
_entity.type
_entity.pdbx_description
1 polymer ?
#
loop_
_entity_poly.entity_id
_entity_poly.type
_entity_poly.pdbx_seq_one_letter_code
_entity_poly.pdbx_strand_id
1 'polypeptide(L)'
;AGQMRMHHLISLVALALFAMPAHAGPAFNFTKCPAFWEMQSSRVKESFDLNKFAGSYYELAFHDITQYPLCPKPSCIQSQKVLDTSRTPTLVNDHWSLECAGARFRPLLQFNATEDRGYLKGFTKLFPGVIFPNTVVDFRYNTTSDAYDWVIELQCVEKLHHVWFVGINFYAKEPHSRDFMAEMLQASEERGIAYYLNSHLGLYNVSQDNCHYDPPPQVFNQ
;
A
#
# COMPACT_ATOMS: atom_id res chain seq x y z
N ALA A 1 17.91 2.45 -85.05
CA ALA A 1 17.92 3.88 -84.68
C ALA A 1 17.07 4.02 -83.42
N GLY A 2 17.69 4.00 -82.25
CA GLY A 2 17.89 5.21 -81.42
C GLY A 2 16.77 5.23 -80.37
N GLN A 3 16.98 5.31 -79.06
CA GLN A 3 18.00 6.05 -78.34
C GLN A 3 18.03 5.56 -76.88
N MET A 4 19.23 5.41 -76.34
CA MET A 4 19.53 5.06 -74.94
C MET A 4 18.89 6.03 -73.95
N ARG A 5 18.48 5.51 -72.78
CA ARG A 5 18.37 6.29 -71.54
C ARG A 5 19.31 5.71 -70.49
N MET A 6 20.29 6.51 -70.11
CA MET A 6 21.24 6.33 -69.02
C MET A 6 20.63 6.80 -67.70
N HIS A 7 20.91 6.01 -66.66
CA HIS A 7 21.17 6.38 -65.26
C HIS A 7 20.09 7.11 -64.45
N HIS A 8 19.63 6.44 -63.39
CA HIS A 8 19.94 6.88 -62.03
C HIS A 8 20.09 5.66 -61.11
N LEU A 9 21.36 5.30 -60.84
CA LEU A 9 21.76 4.85 -59.51
C LEU A 9 21.43 5.98 -58.53
N ILE A 10 20.93 5.67 -57.34
CA ILE A 10 21.46 6.15 -56.04
C ILE A 10 20.52 5.70 -54.90
N SER A 11 21.14 4.99 -53.95
CA SER A 11 20.78 4.79 -52.55
C SER A 11 19.47 4.08 -52.21
N LEU A 12 19.55 2.75 -52.21
CA LEU A 12 19.09 1.95 -51.06
C LEU A 12 19.68 2.52 -49.77
N VAL A 13 18.97 3.46 -49.13
CA VAL A 13 19.15 3.68 -47.70
C VAL A 13 18.56 2.43 -47.05
N ALA A 14 19.42 1.44 -46.82
CA ALA A 14 19.12 0.34 -45.92
C ALA A 14 18.79 0.97 -44.57
N LEU A 15 17.49 1.11 -44.29
CA LEU A 15 16.96 1.40 -42.98
C LEU A 15 17.33 0.17 -42.14
N ALA A 16 18.56 0.17 -41.61
CA ALA A 16 18.95 -0.71 -40.54
C ALA A 16 18.06 -0.33 -39.35
N LEU A 17 16.87 -0.91 -39.32
CA LEU A 17 16.08 -1.11 -38.13
C LEU A 17 16.99 -1.87 -37.18
N PHE A 18 17.78 -1.12 -36.41
CA PHE A 18 18.30 -1.59 -35.14
C PHE A 18 17.07 -1.91 -34.32
N ALA A 19 16.58 -3.14 -34.45
CA ALA A 19 15.79 -3.79 -33.44
C ALA A 19 16.71 -3.86 -32.23
N MET A 20 16.76 -2.76 -31.47
CA MET A 20 17.29 -2.78 -30.12
C MET A 20 16.51 -3.88 -29.44
N PRO A 21 17.16 -4.97 -28.99
CA PRO A 21 16.47 -5.94 -28.18
C PRO A 21 15.89 -5.14 -27.03
N ALA A 22 14.55 -5.09 -26.97
CA ALA A 22 13.86 -4.60 -25.80
C ALA A 22 14.42 -5.45 -24.67
N HIS A 23 15.34 -4.88 -23.89
CA HIS A 23 15.84 -5.53 -22.71
C HIS A 23 14.62 -5.64 -21.83
N ALA A 24 14.00 -6.82 -21.82
CA ALA A 24 13.05 -7.19 -20.81
C ALA A 24 13.83 -6.98 -19.51
N GLY A 25 13.57 -5.87 -18.84
CA GLY A 25 14.18 -5.57 -17.56
C GLY A 25 13.93 -6.76 -16.63
N PRO A 26 14.79 -6.96 -15.62
CA PRO A 26 14.59 -8.03 -14.67
C PRO A 26 13.14 -7.99 -14.15
N ALA A 27 12.37 -9.05 -14.43
CA ALA A 27 11.01 -9.16 -13.97
C ALA A 27 11.02 -9.54 -12.49
N PHE A 28 10.30 -8.78 -11.66
CA PHE A 28 10.10 -9.13 -10.27
C PHE A 28 9.38 -10.48 -10.20
N ASN A 29 9.98 -11.49 -9.58
CA ASN A 29 9.49 -12.87 -9.64
C ASN A 29 8.63 -13.28 -8.43
N PHE A 30 8.23 -12.33 -7.58
CA PHE A 30 7.36 -12.57 -6.40
C PHE A 30 7.84 -13.72 -5.50
N THR A 31 9.15 -14.00 -5.46
CA THR A 31 9.71 -15.07 -4.64
C THR A 31 10.05 -14.62 -3.23
N LYS A 32 10.34 -13.32 -3.04
CA LYS A 32 10.80 -12.79 -1.77
C LYS A 32 10.10 -11.49 -1.38
N CYS A 33 9.75 -11.38 -0.11
CA CYS A 33 9.30 -10.11 0.44
C CYS A 33 10.49 -9.14 0.56
N PRO A 34 10.33 -7.86 0.17
CA PRO A 34 11.34 -6.84 0.47
C PRO A 34 11.51 -6.70 1.98
N ALA A 35 12.72 -6.37 2.42
CA ALA A 35 12.94 -6.02 3.81
C ALA A 35 12.28 -4.66 4.12
N PHE A 36 11.79 -4.48 5.35
CA PHE A 36 11.03 -3.28 5.73
C PHE A 36 11.80 -1.98 5.44
N TRP A 37 13.11 -1.97 5.71
CA TRP A 37 13.97 -0.80 5.50
C TRP A 37 14.19 -0.45 4.02
N GLU A 38 13.93 -1.37 3.09
CA GLU A 38 14.06 -1.11 1.65
C GLU A 38 12.88 -0.28 1.12
N MET A 39 11.72 -0.40 1.75
CA MET A 39 10.49 0.27 1.32
C MET A 39 10.23 1.59 2.07
N GLN A 40 10.78 1.73 3.27
CA GLN A 40 10.59 2.93 4.08
C GLN A 40 11.26 4.16 3.47
N SER A 41 10.52 5.27 3.45
CA SER A 41 11.12 6.59 3.25
C SER A 41 12.12 6.93 4.36
N SER A 42 13.04 7.86 4.09
CA SER A 42 13.95 8.37 5.13
C SER A 42 13.19 8.97 6.30
N ARG A 43 12.10 9.71 6.04
CA ARG A 43 11.30 10.33 7.10
C ARG A 43 10.64 9.32 8.03
N VAL A 44 10.25 8.14 7.54
CA VAL A 44 9.79 7.06 8.42
C VAL A 44 10.89 6.62 9.38
N LYS A 45 12.08 6.31 8.84
CA LYS A 45 13.24 5.84 9.62
C LYS A 45 13.67 6.85 10.68
N GLU A 46 13.58 8.14 10.35
CA GLU A 46 14.08 9.23 11.18
C GLU A 46 13.05 9.73 12.19
N SER A 47 11.76 9.77 11.82
CA SER A 47 10.76 10.58 12.54
C SER A 47 9.37 9.97 12.68
N PHE A 48 9.17 8.71 12.27
CA PHE A 48 7.90 8.05 12.58
C PHE A 48 7.69 7.92 14.09
N ASP A 49 6.51 8.32 14.54
CA ASP A 49 6.08 8.36 15.93
C ASP A 49 4.73 7.63 16.03
N LEU A 50 4.72 6.61 16.89
CA LEU A 50 3.55 5.76 17.07
C LEU A 50 2.34 6.52 17.64
N ASN A 51 2.56 7.56 18.45
CA ASN A 51 1.47 8.35 19.01
C ASN A 51 0.74 9.16 17.93
N LYS A 52 1.48 9.68 16.96
CA LYS A 52 0.95 10.46 15.83
C LYS A 52 0.24 9.57 14.80
N PHE A 53 0.56 8.28 14.82
CA PHE A 53 -0.06 7.25 14.00
C PHE A 53 -1.46 6.86 14.48
N ALA A 54 -1.81 7.12 15.75
CA ALA A 54 -3.11 6.77 16.30
C ALA A 54 -4.28 7.57 15.68
N GLY A 55 -5.51 7.12 15.98
CA GLY A 55 -6.76 7.75 15.58
C GLY A 55 -7.44 7.11 14.36
N SER A 56 -8.46 7.78 13.85
CA SER A 56 -9.30 7.27 12.75
C SER A 56 -8.73 7.64 11.38
N TYR A 57 -8.75 6.69 10.45
CA TYR A 57 -8.40 6.84 9.04
C TYR A 57 -9.46 6.18 8.15
N TYR A 58 -9.55 6.67 6.93
CA TYR A 58 -10.32 6.10 5.83
C TYR A 58 -9.34 5.47 4.85
N GLU A 59 -9.59 4.24 4.44
CA GLU A 59 -8.77 3.57 3.43
C GLU A 59 -9.25 4.04 2.05
N LEU A 60 -8.43 4.82 1.35
CA LEU A 60 -8.80 5.40 0.06
C LEU A 60 -8.55 4.43 -1.09
N ALA A 61 -7.54 3.58 -0.94
CA ALA A 61 -7.21 2.56 -1.92
C ALA A 61 -6.41 1.42 -1.28
N PHE A 62 -6.39 0.26 -1.94
CA PHE A 62 -5.61 -0.87 -1.48
C PHE A 62 -5.18 -1.84 -2.59
N HIS A 63 -4.18 -2.66 -2.29
CA HIS A 63 -3.81 -3.88 -3.01
C HIS A 63 -3.73 -5.03 -2.00
N ASP A 64 -4.80 -5.82 -1.89
CA ASP A 64 -4.94 -6.84 -0.84
C ASP A 64 -5.96 -7.90 -1.28
N ILE A 65 -5.49 -9.14 -1.44
CA ILE A 65 -6.32 -10.27 -1.89
C ILE A 65 -7.40 -10.68 -0.87
N THR A 66 -7.18 -10.38 0.41
CA THR A 66 -8.13 -10.67 1.49
C THR A 66 -9.28 -9.66 1.53
N GLN A 67 -9.12 -8.50 0.90
CA GLN A 67 -10.19 -7.52 0.70
C GLN A 67 -10.84 -7.70 -0.68
N TYR A 68 -10.06 -7.72 -1.77
CA TYR A 68 -10.57 -7.98 -3.12
C TYR A 68 -9.70 -9.04 -3.83
N PRO A 69 -10.29 -10.12 -4.37
CA PRO A 69 -11.72 -10.27 -4.72
C PRO A 69 -12.59 -10.94 -3.65
N LEU A 70 -12.08 -11.18 -2.44
CA LEU A 70 -12.85 -11.88 -1.38
C LEU A 70 -14.15 -11.16 -1.02
N CYS A 71 -14.11 -9.82 -0.96
CA CYS A 71 -15.30 -8.99 -0.98
C CYS A 71 -15.54 -8.45 -2.41
N PRO A 72 -16.68 -8.77 -3.04
CA PRO A 72 -17.09 -8.10 -4.27
C PRO A 72 -17.53 -6.67 -3.95
N LYS A 73 -16.78 -5.68 -4.44
CA LYS A 73 -17.01 -4.22 -4.26
C LYS A 73 -16.93 -3.74 -2.81
N PRO A 74 -15.76 -3.83 -2.16
CA PRO A 74 -15.59 -3.28 -0.83
C PRO A 74 -15.72 -1.74 -0.86
N SER A 75 -16.33 -1.19 0.18
CA SER A 75 -16.56 0.24 0.37
C SER A 75 -16.51 0.62 1.84
N CYS A 76 -16.53 1.92 2.13
CA CYS A 76 -16.66 2.47 3.49
C CYS A 76 -15.64 1.92 4.49
N ILE A 77 -14.42 1.72 4.01
CA ILE A 77 -13.36 1.09 4.79
C ILE A 77 -12.75 2.10 5.74
N GLN A 78 -12.68 1.74 7.03
CA GLN A 78 -12.18 2.59 8.10
C GLN A 78 -11.20 1.80 8.97
N SER A 79 -10.09 2.45 9.34
CA SER A 79 -9.13 1.98 10.33
C SER A 79 -9.17 2.91 11.54
N GLN A 80 -9.32 2.36 12.74
CA GLN A 80 -9.32 3.14 13.98
C GLN A 80 -8.24 2.59 14.91
N LYS A 81 -7.10 3.28 14.93
CA LYS A 81 -5.89 2.80 15.60
C LYS A 81 -5.83 3.35 17.03
N VAL A 82 -5.94 2.46 18.00
CA VAL A 82 -5.89 2.76 19.44
C VAL A 82 -4.64 2.13 20.04
N LEU A 83 -3.84 2.92 20.75
CA LEU A 83 -2.65 2.42 21.41
C LEU A 83 -3.00 1.87 22.79
N ASP A 84 -2.53 0.66 23.07
CA ASP A 84 -2.50 0.06 24.39
C ASP A 84 -1.04 0.10 24.89
N THR A 85 -0.74 1.17 25.63
CA THR A 85 0.56 1.46 26.22
C THR A 85 0.80 0.70 27.53
N SER A 86 -0.20 -0.03 28.04
CA SER A 86 -0.02 -0.92 29.19
C SER A 86 0.76 -2.19 28.84
N ARG A 87 0.93 -2.45 27.54
CA ARG A 87 1.65 -3.60 26.99
C ARG A 87 3.07 -3.20 26.59
N THR A 88 4.00 -4.15 26.71
CA THR A 88 5.38 -4.01 26.22
C THR A 88 5.72 -5.17 25.30
N PRO A 89 6.01 -4.92 24.00
CA PRO A 89 5.94 -3.62 23.34
C PRO A 89 4.50 -3.06 23.28
N THR A 90 4.35 -1.75 23.04
CA THR A 90 3.05 -1.09 22.84
C THR A 90 2.26 -1.84 21.76
N LEU A 91 0.97 -2.06 22.03
CA LEU A 91 0.08 -2.73 21.11
C LEU A 91 -0.80 -1.71 20.38
N VAL A 92 -0.88 -1.78 19.05
CA VAL A 92 -1.85 -1.03 18.25
C VAL A 92 -3.06 -1.93 18.03
N ASN A 93 -4.20 -1.55 18.61
CA ASN A 93 -5.50 -2.15 18.32
C ASN A 93 -6.14 -1.36 17.18
N ASP A 94 -6.19 -1.96 15.99
CA ASP A 94 -6.84 -1.39 14.82
C ASP A 94 -8.24 -1.97 14.68
N HIS A 95 -9.24 -1.18 15.06
CA HIS A 95 -10.65 -1.52 14.87
C HIS A 95 -11.02 -1.26 13.40
N TRP A 96 -10.52 -2.14 12.54
CA TRP A 96 -10.72 -2.04 11.11
C TRP A 96 -12.13 -2.51 10.73
N SER A 97 -12.73 -1.84 9.75
CA SER A 97 -14.04 -2.21 9.23
C SER A 97 -14.15 -2.03 7.73
N LEU A 98 -14.93 -2.88 7.08
CA LEU A 98 -15.36 -2.71 5.69
C LEU A 98 -16.85 -2.93 5.54
N GLU A 99 -17.45 -2.30 4.52
CA GLU A 99 -18.74 -2.72 3.99
C GLU A 99 -18.56 -3.63 2.78
N CYS A 100 -19.31 -4.73 2.79
CA CYS A 100 -19.29 -5.72 1.74
C CYS A 100 -20.66 -6.35 1.56
N ALA A 101 -21.21 -6.31 0.34
CA ALA A 101 -22.51 -6.88 0.00
C ALA A 101 -23.65 -6.48 0.97
N GLY A 102 -23.65 -5.22 1.45
CA GLY A 102 -24.64 -4.68 2.38
C GLY A 102 -24.44 -5.07 3.85
N ALA A 103 -23.38 -5.82 4.17
CA ALA A 103 -22.99 -6.13 5.55
C ALA A 103 -21.73 -5.37 5.94
N ARG A 104 -21.62 -5.01 7.22
CA ARG A 104 -20.44 -4.36 7.80
C ARG A 104 -19.63 -5.36 8.61
N PHE A 105 -18.38 -5.55 8.22
CA PHE A 105 -17.43 -6.45 8.86
C PHE A 105 -16.47 -5.63 9.72
N ARG A 106 -16.15 -6.12 10.93
CA ARG A 106 -15.34 -5.38 11.92
C ARG A 106 -14.28 -6.26 12.59
N PRO A 107 -13.31 -6.82 11.85
CA PRO A 107 -12.26 -7.59 12.49
C PRO A 107 -11.33 -6.68 13.29
N LEU A 108 -10.96 -7.12 14.48
CA LEU A 108 -9.86 -6.50 15.21
C LEU A 108 -8.53 -6.98 14.61
N LEU A 109 -7.76 -6.03 14.09
CA LEU A 109 -6.38 -6.25 13.68
C LEU A 109 -5.48 -5.70 14.79
N GLN A 110 -4.45 -6.45 15.17
CA GLN A 110 -3.59 -6.07 16.29
C GLN A 110 -2.14 -6.06 15.82
N PHE A 111 -1.37 -5.06 16.24
CA PHE A 111 0.02 -4.92 15.81
C PHE A 111 0.91 -4.63 17.02
N ASN A 112 1.90 -5.49 17.26
CA ASN A 112 2.94 -5.18 18.23
C ASN A 112 3.90 -4.17 17.61
N ALA A 113 4.17 -3.08 18.32
CA ALA A 113 5.26 -2.18 17.97
C ALA A 113 6.61 -2.91 18.07
N THR A 114 7.59 -2.43 17.31
CA THR A 114 8.97 -2.92 17.39
C THR A 114 9.91 -1.76 17.74
N GLU A 115 11.20 -2.06 17.91
CA GLU A 115 12.23 -1.04 18.10
C GLU A 115 12.50 -0.25 16.81
N ASP A 116 12.15 -0.82 15.66
CA ASP A 116 12.29 -0.20 14.35
C ASP A 116 11.09 0.70 14.06
N ARG A 117 11.35 1.99 13.86
CA ARG A 117 10.32 2.98 13.55
C ARG A 117 9.54 2.59 12.31
N GLY A 118 8.21 2.60 12.43
CA GLY A 118 7.31 2.27 11.32
C GLY A 118 7.29 0.80 10.93
N TYR A 119 7.92 -0.10 11.70
CA TYR A 119 7.82 -1.54 11.50
C TYR A 119 7.05 -2.18 12.65
N LEU A 120 5.95 -2.84 12.34
CA LEU A 120 5.03 -3.46 13.29
C LEU A 120 4.83 -4.94 12.95
N LYS A 121 4.45 -5.74 13.95
CA LYS A 121 4.11 -7.17 13.77
C LYS A 121 2.61 -7.36 13.94
N GLY A 122 1.91 -7.43 12.81
CA GLY A 122 0.46 -7.62 12.74
C GLY A 122 0.03 -9.06 13.01
N PHE A 123 -1.14 -9.23 13.62
CA PHE A 123 -1.81 -10.50 13.85
C PHE A 123 -3.32 -10.27 14.05
N THR A 124 -4.12 -11.31 13.81
CA THR A 124 -5.57 -11.26 14.02
C THR A 124 -6.12 -12.64 14.35
N LYS A 125 -7.26 -12.70 15.04
CA LYS A 125 -7.97 -13.95 15.33
C LYS A 125 -8.50 -14.65 14.07
N LEU A 126 -8.66 -13.92 12.96
CA LEU A 126 -9.09 -14.50 11.69
C LEU A 126 -8.04 -15.45 11.08
N PHE A 127 -6.76 -15.19 11.34
CA PHE A 127 -5.63 -15.96 10.82
C PHE A 127 -4.70 -16.38 11.98
N PRO A 128 -5.15 -17.31 12.84
CA PRO A 128 -4.42 -17.68 14.04
C PRO A 128 -3.04 -18.24 13.71
N GLY A 129 -2.02 -17.78 14.43
CA GLY A 129 -0.64 -18.22 14.27
C GLY A 129 0.12 -17.60 13.08
N VAL A 130 -0.50 -16.71 12.32
CA VAL A 130 0.16 -15.97 11.24
C VAL A 130 0.53 -14.58 11.73
N ILE A 131 1.79 -14.19 11.51
CA ILE A 131 2.27 -12.82 11.68
C ILE A 131 2.29 -12.16 10.31
N PHE A 132 1.77 -10.95 10.24
CA PHE A 132 1.77 -10.06 9.08
C PHE A 132 2.72 -8.90 9.39
N PRO A 133 4.00 -8.98 8.98
CA PRO A 133 4.92 -7.85 9.10
C PRO A 133 4.30 -6.64 8.40
N ASN A 134 4.16 -5.51 9.09
CA ASN A 134 3.50 -4.31 8.60
C ASN A 134 4.48 -3.15 8.63
N THR A 135 4.78 -2.60 7.47
CA THR A 135 5.73 -1.50 7.30
C THR A 135 4.96 -0.24 6.92
N VAL A 136 5.09 0.82 7.71
CA VAL A 136 4.71 2.16 7.29
C VAL A 136 5.72 2.58 6.22
N VAL A 137 5.30 2.64 4.98
CA VAL A 137 6.13 2.96 3.81
C VAL A 137 6.44 4.45 3.78
N ASP A 138 5.39 5.25 3.98
CA ASP A 138 5.50 6.70 4.04
C ASP A 138 4.31 7.35 4.77
N PHE A 139 4.44 8.63 5.14
CA PHE A 139 3.36 9.40 5.76
C PHE A 139 3.40 10.89 5.37
N ARG A 140 2.32 11.63 5.60
CA ARG A 140 2.36 13.10 5.69
C ARG A 140 2.04 13.58 7.08
N TYR A 141 2.96 14.36 7.64
CA TYR A 141 2.82 14.95 8.96
C TYR A 141 2.16 16.32 8.89
N ASN A 142 1.20 16.54 9.78
CA ASN A 142 0.49 17.80 9.94
C ASN A 142 0.91 18.46 11.25
N THR A 143 1.59 19.60 11.12
CA THR A 143 2.07 20.38 12.28
C THR A 143 0.96 21.04 13.09
N THR A 144 -0.23 21.23 12.50
CA THR A 144 -1.36 21.88 13.18
C THR A 144 -2.09 20.89 14.09
N SER A 145 -2.33 19.67 13.61
CA SER A 145 -3.02 18.61 14.37
C SER A 145 -2.08 17.73 15.20
N ASP A 146 -0.76 17.87 15.01
CA ASP A 146 0.26 16.98 15.58
C ASP A 146 0.00 15.49 15.29
N ALA A 147 -0.47 15.20 14.08
CA ALA A 147 -0.83 13.86 13.63
C ALA A 147 -0.44 13.62 12.17
N TYR A 148 -0.57 12.38 11.70
CA TYR A 148 -0.45 12.08 10.27
C TYR A 148 -1.77 12.30 9.54
N ASP A 149 -1.74 13.07 8.45
CA ASP A 149 -2.89 13.27 7.56
C ASP A 149 -3.15 12.03 6.71
N TRP A 150 -2.08 11.35 6.29
CA TRP A 150 -2.15 10.08 5.58
C TRP A 150 -0.92 9.22 5.88
N VAL A 151 -1.09 7.91 5.70
CA VAL A 151 -0.05 6.88 5.86
C VAL A 151 -0.24 5.79 4.79
N ILE A 152 0.87 5.26 4.30
CA ILE A 152 0.88 4.08 3.43
C ILE A 152 1.44 2.92 4.25
N GLU A 153 0.71 1.82 4.30
CA GLU A 153 1.13 0.60 4.99
C GLU A 153 1.33 -0.52 3.98
N LEU A 154 2.37 -1.33 4.16
CA LEU A 154 2.64 -2.52 3.37
C LEU A 154 2.89 -3.72 4.26
N GLN A 155 2.16 -4.78 3.99
CA GLN A 155 2.29 -6.10 4.57
C GLN A 155 2.78 -7.08 3.53
N CYS A 156 3.78 -7.88 3.88
CA CYS A 156 4.26 -8.94 3.00
C CYS A 156 4.58 -10.19 3.82
N VAL A 157 3.99 -11.32 3.44
CA VAL A 157 4.23 -12.61 4.09
C VAL A 157 4.83 -13.57 3.07
N GLU A 158 5.99 -14.11 3.41
CA GLU A 158 6.67 -15.15 2.63
C GLU A 158 6.45 -16.52 3.27
N LYS A 159 6.14 -17.53 2.46
CA LYS A 159 6.09 -18.95 2.86
C LYS A 159 6.65 -19.82 1.75
N LEU A 160 7.40 -20.86 2.12
CA LEU A 160 7.96 -21.84 1.17
C LEU A 160 8.70 -21.19 -0.01
N HIS A 161 9.48 -20.12 0.24
CA HIS A 161 10.23 -19.36 -0.77
C HIS A 161 9.36 -18.65 -1.83
N HIS A 162 8.12 -18.33 -1.48
CA HIS A 162 7.21 -17.54 -2.29
C HIS A 162 6.53 -16.45 -1.46
N VAL A 163 6.26 -15.31 -2.10
CA VAL A 163 5.38 -14.29 -1.52
C VAL A 163 3.96 -14.86 -1.50
N TRP A 164 3.46 -15.14 -0.31
CA TRP A 164 2.13 -15.72 -0.09
C TRP A 164 1.05 -14.66 0.03
N PHE A 165 1.41 -13.47 0.52
CA PHE A 165 0.49 -12.36 0.72
C PHE A 165 1.21 -11.04 0.57
N VAL A 166 0.55 -10.09 -0.11
CA VAL A 166 0.89 -8.67 -0.10
C VAL A 166 -0.39 -7.90 0.17
N GLY A 167 -0.34 -7.02 1.16
CA GLY A 167 -1.37 -6.03 1.48
C GLY A 167 -0.74 -4.65 1.39
N ILE A 168 -1.30 -3.73 0.62
CA ILE A 168 -0.88 -2.32 0.61
C ILE A 168 -2.12 -1.49 0.85
N ASN A 169 -2.11 -0.62 1.85
CA ASN A 169 -3.28 0.16 2.24
C ASN A 169 -2.91 1.65 2.29
N PHE A 170 -3.80 2.47 1.72
CA PHE A 170 -3.65 3.92 1.60
C PHE A 170 -4.63 4.59 2.56
N TYR A 171 -4.16 4.98 3.73
CA TYR A 171 -5.02 5.51 4.79
C TYR A 171 -4.91 7.03 4.89
N ALA A 172 -6.04 7.72 5.01
CA ALA A 172 -6.13 9.17 5.10
C ALA A 172 -7.10 9.62 6.21
N LYS A 173 -6.87 10.78 6.82
CA LYS A 173 -7.82 11.43 7.74
C LYS A 173 -9.04 12.04 7.03
N GLU A 174 -8.97 12.19 5.70
CA GLU A 174 -10.05 12.74 4.87
C GLU A 174 -10.52 11.71 3.83
N PRO A 175 -11.82 11.33 3.82
CA PRO A 175 -12.31 10.20 3.03
C PRO A 175 -12.38 10.45 1.52
N HIS A 176 -12.33 11.71 1.08
CA HIS A 176 -12.48 12.09 -0.33
C HIS A 176 -11.33 12.98 -0.84
N SER A 177 -10.19 12.98 -0.13
CA SER A 177 -9.07 13.83 -0.51
C SER A 177 -8.32 13.28 -1.73
N ARG A 178 -8.57 13.89 -2.89
CA ARG A 178 -7.85 13.56 -4.12
C ARG A 178 -6.37 13.93 -4.03
N ASP A 179 -6.05 15.00 -3.33
CA ASP A 179 -4.67 15.46 -3.15
C ASP A 179 -3.87 14.43 -2.35
N PHE A 180 -4.45 13.87 -1.28
CA PHE A 180 -3.76 12.86 -0.47
C PHE A 180 -3.56 11.59 -1.29
N MET A 181 -4.55 11.20 -2.09
CA MET A 181 -4.40 10.04 -2.97
C MET A 181 -3.28 10.25 -3.99
N ALA A 182 -3.18 11.42 -4.62
CA ALA A 182 -2.12 11.72 -5.57
C ALA A 182 -0.73 11.71 -4.90
N GLU A 183 -0.59 12.33 -3.72
CA GLU A 183 0.64 12.31 -2.93
C GLU A 183 1.06 10.89 -2.55
N MET A 184 0.11 10.05 -2.10
CA MET A 184 0.41 8.67 -1.71
C MET A 184 0.81 7.79 -2.90
N LEU A 185 0.20 7.99 -4.08
CA LEU A 185 0.60 7.29 -5.31
C LEU A 185 2.01 7.69 -5.71
N GLN A 186 2.34 8.98 -5.66
CA GLN A 186 3.70 9.44 -5.92
C GLN A 186 4.69 8.82 -4.92
N ALA A 187 4.40 8.84 -3.62
CA ALA A 187 5.25 8.22 -2.62
C ALA A 187 5.44 6.71 -2.88
N SER A 188 4.40 6.02 -3.36
CA SER A 188 4.47 4.60 -3.72
C SER A 188 5.41 4.31 -4.90
N GLU A 189 5.42 5.18 -5.91
CA GLU A 189 6.36 5.12 -7.04
C GLU A 189 7.80 5.35 -6.54
N GLU A 190 8.01 6.39 -5.74
CA GLU A 190 9.34 6.74 -5.24
C GLU A 190 9.94 5.73 -4.25
N ARG A 191 9.09 4.94 -3.58
CA ARG A 191 9.49 3.82 -2.72
C ARG A 191 9.55 2.50 -3.46
N GLY A 192 9.25 2.51 -4.76
CA GLY A 192 9.30 1.34 -5.60
C GLY A 192 8.35 0.26 -5.14
N ILE A 193 7.18 0.60 -4.57
CA ILE A 193 6.11 -0.35 -4.24
C ILE A 193 4.97 -0.29 -5.27
N ALA A 194 4.98 0.70 -6.17
CA ALA A 194 4.00 0.83 -7.24
C ALA A 194 3.96 -0.36 -8.22
N TYR A 195 5.02 -1.15 -8.30
CA TYR A 195 5.00 -2.37 -9.10
C TYR A 195 3.93 -3.36 -8.62
N TYR A 196 3.68 -3.48 -7.32
CA TYR A 196 2.59 -4.32 -6.79
C TYR A 196 1.24 -3.78 -7.25
N LEU A 197 1.07 -2.46 -7.18
CA LEU A 197 -0.14 -1.73 -7.55
C LEU A 197 -0.46 -1.85 -9.05
N ASN A 198 0.58 -2.02 -9.87
CA ASN A 198 0.48 -2.20 -11.32
C ASN A 198 0.47 -3.68 -11.74
N SER A 199 0.52 -4.62 -10.79
CA SER A 199 0.57 -6.06 -11.05
C SER A 199 -0.73 -6.77 -10.66
N HIS A 200 -1.01 -7.90 -11.32
CA HIS A 200 -2.09 -8.85 -10.98
C HIS A 200 -3.45 -8.19 -10.69
N LEU A 201 -3.78 -8.03 -9.40
CA LEU A 201 -5.05 -7.50 -8.89
C LEU A 201 -5.18 -5.98 -9.06
N GLY A 202 -4.05 -5.29 -9.25
CA GLY A 202 -3.99 -3.85 -9.36
C GLY A 202 -4.25 -3.13 -8.03
N LEU A 203 -4.43 -1.82 -8.12
CA LEU A 203 -4.93 -0.98 -7.03
C LEU A 203 -6.45 -0.87 -7.12
N TYR A 204 -7.14 -1.18 -6.02
CA TYR A 204 -8.57 -0.95 -5.86
C TYR A 204 -8.81 0.39 -5.17
N ASN A 205 -9.59 1.28 -5.80
CA ASN A 205 -10.03 2.54 -5.17
C ASN A 205 -11.31 2.30 -4.38
N VAL A 206 -11.30 2.68 -3.11
CA VAL A 206 -12.42 2.49 -2.18
C VAL A 206 -13.40 3.64 -2.31
N SER A 207 -14.68 3.35 -2.59
CA SER A 207 -15.71 4.38 -2.46
C SER A 207 -15.98 4.63 -0.98
N GLN A 208 -15.92 5.91 -0.60
CA GLN A 208 -16.23 6.42 0.73
C GLN A 208 -17.57 7.19 0.74
N ASP A 209 -18.39 7.02 -0.30
CA ASP A 209 -19.65 7.74 -0.49
C ASP A 209 -20.80 7.11 0.32
N ASN A 210 -21.63 7.94 0.95
CA ASN A 210 -22.80 7.52 1.74
C ASN A 210 -22.48 6.54 2.88
N CYS A 211 -21.28 6.63 3.44
CA CYS A 211 -20.81 5.74 4.48
C CYS A 211 -21.29 6.12 5.88
N HIS A 212 -21.60 5.12 6.70
CA HIS A 212 -21.91 5.28 8.11
C HIS A 212 -20.74 4.76 8.96
N TYR A 213 -19.81 5.65 9.29
CA TYR A 213 -18.62 5.25 10.04
C TYR A 213 -18.90 4.95 11.50
N ASP A 214 -18.14 4.00 12.04
CA ASP A 214 -18.21 3.69 13.45
C ASP A 214 -17.64 4.87 14.26
N PRO A 215 -18.19 5.17 15.45
CA PRO A 215 -17.58 6.15 16.34
C PRO A 215 -16.19 5.66 16.79
N PRO A 216 -15.29 6.56 17.19
CA PRO A 216 -14.00 6.16 17.76
C PRO A 216 -14.21 5.19 18.94
N PRO A 217 -13.37 4.15 19.10
CA PRO A 217 -13.51 3.22 20.21
C PRO A 217 -13.31 3.97 21.51
N GLN A 218 -14.13 3.66 22.53
CA GLN A 218 -13.92 4.27 23.83
C GLN A 218 -12.63 3.73 24.44
N VAL A 219 -11.67 4.63 24.66
CA VAL A 219 -10.46 4.32 25.42
C VAL A 219 -10.88 4.24 26.88
N PHE A 220 -11.17 3.03 27.36
CA PHE A 220 -11.34 2.81 28.79
C PHE A 220 -9.97 2.90 29.42
N ASN A 221 -9.63 4.07 29.98
CA ASN A 221 -8.48 4.21 30.86
C ASN A 221 -8.67 3.22 32.02
N GLN A 222 -7.90 2.13 32.02
CA GLN A 222 -7.75 1.25 33.17
C GLN A 222 -6.66 1.79 34.08
#